data_AF-A0A932C3C7-F1
#
_entry.id   AF-A0A932C3C7-F1
#
_cell.length_a   1.000
_cell.length_b   1.000
_cell.length_c   1.000
_cell.angle_alpha   90.00
_cell.angle_beta   90.00
_cell.angle_gamma   90.00
#
_symmetry.space_group_name_H-M   'P 1'
#
loop_
_entity.id
_entity.type
_entity.pdbx_description
1 polymer ?
#
loop_
_entity_poly.entity_id
_entity_poly.type
_entity_poly.pdbx_seq_one_letter_code
_entity_poly.pdbx_strand_id
1 'polypeptide(L)' 'MAEKKRGSDERRVNQSLRELLDDLLELVRDLSNNAADMPSAELEYAQQRLEWLADEIWRAAIKAESE' A
#
# COMPACT_ATOMS: atom_id res chain seq x y z
N MET A 1 -4.52 -20.66 23.17
CA MET A 1 -3.24 -20.41 22.45
C MET A 1 -3.38 -20.49 20.91
N ALA A 2 -4.58 -20.63 20.34
CA ALA A 2 -4.79 -20.75 18.89
C ALA A 2 -4.98 -19.41 18.16
N GLU A 3 -5.54 -18.38 18.82
CA GLU A 3 -5.72 -17.02 18.26
C GLU A 3 -4.39 -16.38 17.81
N LYS A 4 -3.36 -16.52 18.64
CA LYS A 4 -2.05 -15.89 18.43
C LYS A 4 -1.28 -16.50 17.25
N LYS A 5 -1.62 -17.74 16.87
CA LYS A 5 -1.04 -18.47 15.73
C LYS A 5 -1.65 -18.00 14.41
N ARG A 6 -2.98 -17.91 14.32
CA ARG A 6 -3.67 -17.40 13.11
C ARG A 6 -3.27 -15.97 12.77
N GLY A 7 -3.23 -15.09 13.77
CA GLY A 7 -2.79 -13.71 13.54
C GLY A 7 -1.30 -13.58 13.21
N SER A 8 -0.48 -14.62 13.41
CA SER A 8 0.93 -14.66 12.98
C SER A 8 1.08 -15.25 11.57
N ASP A 9 0.23 -16.20 11.20
CA ASP A 9 0.19 -16.78 9.85
C ASP A 9 -0.44 -15.80 8.85
N GLU A 10 -1.56 -15.13 9.18
CA GLU A 10 -2.12 -14.05 8.34
C GLU A 10 -1.14 -12.90 8.13
N ARG A 11 -0.35 -12.57 9.16
CA ARG A 11 0.74 -11.59 9.08
C ARG A 11 1.82 -11.99 8.09
N ARG A 12 2.10 -13.29 7.99
CA ARG A 12 3.15 -13.86 7.12
C ARG A 12 2.63 -14.09 5.69
N VAL A 13 1.34 -14.36 5.53
CA VAL A 13 0.67 -14.59 4.24
C VAL A 13 0.47 -13.28 3.48
N ASN A 14 0.12 -12.19 4.18
CA ASN A 14 -0.16 -10.90 3.56
C ASN A 14 1.00 -9.89 3.60
N GLN A 15 2.25 -10.37 3.58
CA GLN A 15 3.41 -9.47 3.63
C GLN A 15 3.40 -8.48 2.46
N SER A 16 3.19 -8.96 1.22
CA SER A 16 3.18 -8.09 0.04
C SER A 16 2.03 -7.08 0.06
N LEU A 17 0.84 -7.45 0.54
CA LEU A 17 -0.28 -6.51 0.68
C LEU A 17 0.03 -5.41 1.71
N ARG A 18 0.70 -5.76 2.81
CA ARG A 18 1.11 -4.79 3.82
C ARG A 18 2.15 -3.82 3.28
N GLU A 19 3.17 -4.33 2.58
CA GLU A 19 4.20 -3.49 1.96
C GLU A 19 3.58 -2.49 0.97
N LEU A 20 2.64 -2.93 0.14
CA LEU A 20 1.92 -2.03 -0.78
C LEU A 20 1.06 -0.98 -0.05
N LEU A 21 0.39 -1.36 1.05
CA LEU A 21 -0.38 -0.44 1.87
C LEU A 21 0.52 0.56 2.62
N ASP A 22 1.69 0.13 3.08
CA ASP A 22 2.68 0.99 3.74
C ASP A 22 3.24 2.02 2.74
N ASP A 23 3.60 1.59 1.52
CA ASP A 23 4.01 2.47 0.41
C ASP A 23 2.94 3.53 0.09
N LEU A 24 1.66 3.11 0.03
CA LEU A 24 0.54 4.03 -0.18
C LEU A 24 0.44 5.07 0.94
N LEU A 25 0.54 4.63 2.20
CA LEU A 25 0.44 5.53 3.35
C LEU A 25 1.61 6.50 3.42
N GLU A 26 2.81 6.07 3.07
CA GLU A 26 3.99 6.94 2.98
C GLU A 26 3.78 8.02 1.92
N LEU A 27 3.37 7.64 0.71
CA LEU A 27 3.13 8.58 -0.38
C LEU A 27 2.02 9.58 -0.07
N VAL A 28 0.91 9.13 0.52
CA VAL A 28 -0.21 10.02 0.90
C VAL A 28 0.22 11.00 2.00
N ARG A 29 1.03 10.56 2.97
CA ARG A 29 1.56 11.44 4.02
C ARG A 29 2.51 12.48 3.44
N ASP A 30 3.39 12.06 2.55
CA ASP A 30 4.33 12.97 1.90
C ASP A 30 3.58 14.04 1.08
N LEU A 31 2.61 13.62 0.26
CA LEU A 31 1.74 14.54 -0.48
C LEU A 31 0.96 15.48 0.46
N SER A 32 0.40 14.96 1.54
CA SER A 32 -0.36 15.78 2.49
C SER A 32 0.49 16.88 3.15
N ASN A 33 1.78 16.62 3.35
CA ASN A 33 2.69 17.55 4.01
C ASN A 33 3.38 18.50 3.02
N ASN A 34 3.70 18.02 1.81
CA ASN A 34 4.65 18.67 0.91
C ASN A 34 4.09 19.02 -0.47
N ALA A 35 2.86 18.61 -0.83
CA ALA A 35 2.34 18.80 -2.20
C ALA A 35 2.27 20.26 -2.67
N ALA A 36 2.12 21.21 -1.74
CA ALA A 36 2.08 22.64 -2.09
C ALA A 36 3.41 23.17 -2.62
N ASP A 37 4.52 22.56 -2.22
CA ASP A 37 5.88 22.98 -2.58
C ASP A 37 6.52 22.05 -3.64
N MET A 38 5.83 20.98 -4.06
CA MET A 38 6.33 20.04 -5.06
C MET A 38 6.27 20.62 -6.48
N PRO A 39 7.31 20.33 -7.31
CA PRO A 39 7.25 20.55 -8.75
C PRO A 39 6.07 19.80 -9.40
N SER A 40 5.48 20.39 -10.44
CA SER A 40 4.34 19.79 -11.15
C SER A 40 4.62 18.40 -11.72
N ALA A 41 5.85 18.14 -12.19
CA ALA A 41 6.25 16.83 -12.69
C ALA A 41 6.32 15.77 -11.57
N GLU A 42 6.65 16.18 -10.35
CA GLU A 42 6.70 15.29 -9.18
C GLU A 42 5.28 14.97 -8.70
N LEU A 43 4.37 15.95 -8.73
CA LEU A 43 2.94 15.72 -8.47
C LEU A 43 2.30 14.78 -9.50
N GLU A 44 2.62 14.94 -10.77
CA GLU A 44 2.14 14.06 -11.84
C GLU A 44 2.65 12.62 -11.66
N TYR A 45 3.93 12.48 -11.32
CA TYR A 45 4.51 11.18 -10.98
C TYR A 45 3.83 10.56 -9.75
N ALA A 46 3.62 11.34 -8.69
CA ALA A 46 2.96 10.88 -7.48
C ALA A 46 1.52 10.43 -7.75
N GLN A 47 0.79 11.14 -8.63
CA GLN A 47 -0.53 10.71 -9.09
C GLN A 47 -0.47 9.36 -9.81
N GLN A 48 0.41 9.20 -10.80
CA GLN A 48 0.58 7.93 -11.52
C GLN A 48 0.98 6.79 -10.57
N ARG A 49 1.81 7.10 -9.56
CA ARG A 49 2.22 6.14 -8.54
C ARG A 49 1.04 5.72 -7.65
N LEU A 50 0.17 6.65 -7.25
CA LEU A 50 -1.05 6.34 -6.49
C LEU A 50 -2.00 5.44 -7.28
N GLU A 51 -2.19 5.73 -8.57
CA GLU A 51 -3.03 4.92 -9.47
C GLU A 51 -2.49 3.49 -9.58
N TRP A 52 -1.18 3.34 -9.80
CA TRP A 52 -0.54 2.04 -9.82
C TRP A 52 -0.68 1.29 -8.50
N LEU A 53 -0.47 1.97 -7.36
CA LEU A 53 -0.59 1.35 -6.03
C LEU A 53 -2.00 0.84 -5.78
N ALA A 54 -3.02 1.58 -6.20
CA ALA A 54 -4.42 1.15 -6.08
C ALA A 54 -4.68 -0.17 -6.83
N ASP A 55 -4.19 -0.28 -8.05
CA ASP A 55 -4.32 -1.51 -8.87
C ASP A 55 -3.57 -2.70 -8.23
N GLU A 56 -2.35 -2.48 -7.77
CA GLU A 56 -1.54 -3.55 -7.16
C GLU A 56 -2.11 -4.00 -5.81
N ILE A 57 -2.59 -3.08 -4.98
CA ILE A 57 -3.27 -3.40 -3.72
C ILE A 57 -4.51 -4.23 -4.01
N TRP A 58 -5.31 -3.85 -5.01
CA TRP A 58 -6.50 -4.61 -5.39
C TRP A 58 -6.16 -6.04 -5.85
N ARG A 59 -5.12 -6.19 -6.69
CA ARG A 59 -4.64 -7.52 -7.13
C ARG A 59 -4.13 -8.36 -5.96
N ALA A 60 -3.37 -7.76 -5.06
CA ALA A 60 -2.83 -8.43 -3.87
C ALA A 60 -3.95 -8.86 -2.92
N ALA A 61 -4.97 -8.01 -2.72
CA ALA A 61 -6.13 -8.33 -1.88
C ALA A 61 -6.93 -9.52 -2.42
N ILE A 62 -7.24 -9.54 -3.72
CA ILE A 62 -7.95 -10.67 -4.34
C ILE A 62 -7.14 -11.97 -4.25
N LYS A 63 -5.82 -11.88 -4.45
CA LYS A 63 -4.95 -13.05 -4.33
C LYS A 63 -4.94 -13.60 -2.90
N ALA A 64 -4.91 -12.71 -1.91
CA ALA A 64 -4.94 -13.07 -0.50
C ALA A 64 -6.25 -13.73 -0.05
N GLU A 65 -7.38 -13.41 -0.69
CA GLU A 65 -8.67 -14.07 -0.45
C GLU A 65 -8.76 -15.48 -1.06
N SER A 66 -7.89 -15.79 -2.03
CA SER A 66 -7.90 -17.05 -2.78
C SER A 66 -6.97 -18.14 -2.20
N GLU A 67 -6.12 -17.80 -1.24
CA GLU A 67 -5.15 -18.68 -0.56
C GLU A 67 -5.62 -19.11 0.84
#